data_AF-A0A523J9D0-F1
#
_entry.id   AF-A0A523J9D0-F1
#
_cell.length_a   1.000
_cell.length_b   1.000
_cell.length_c   1.000
_cell.angle_alpha   90.00
_cell.angle_beta   90.00
_cell.angle_gamma   90.00
#
_symmetry.space_group_name_H-M   'P 1'
#
loop_
_entity.id
_entity.type
_entity.pdbx_description
1 polymer ?
#
loop_
_entity_poly.entity_id
_entity_poly.type
_entity_poly.pdbx_seq_one_letter_code
_entity_poly.pdbx_strand_id
1 'polypeptide(L)'
;MKKLIALTFAFFFSFSAFAGLQAFDNSKRALDLVIEQFTENNTAEMIEQYRAVKIWHHAKNVNVRIYLRNAKPVLYKCWGAELICEIVK
;
A
#
# COMPACT_ATOMS: atom_id res chain seq x y z
N MET A 1 6.67 26.91 -48.74
CA MET A 1 6.74 25.47 -48.41
C MET A 1 6.82 25.33 -46.89
N LYS A 2 5.71 24.97 -46.23
CA LYS A 2 5.63 24.78 -44.77
C LYS A 2 6.15 23.39 -44.43
N LYS A 3 7.25 23.29 -43.68
CA LYS A 3 7.73 22.01 -43.13
C LYS A 3 7.14 21.83 -41.75
N LEU A 4 6.32 20.79 -41.65
CA LEU A 4 5.58 20.31 -40.49
C LEU A 4 6.59 19.93 -39.39
N ILE A 5 6.60 20.66 -38.28
CA ILE A 5 7.33 20.26 -37.07
C ILE A 5 6.50 19.15 -36.43
N ALA A 6 7.00 17.92 -36.51
CA ALA A 6 6.37 16.76 -35.88
C ALA A 6 6.37 16.95 -34.36
N LEU A 7 5.19 17.17 -33.79
CA LEU A 7 4.91 17.07 -32.36
C LEU A 7 5.17 15.63 -31.90
N THR A 8 6.36 15.33 -31.39
CA THR A 8 6.68 14.05 -30.74
C THR A 8 6.97 14.21 -29.25
N PHE A 9 6.40 15.24 -28.60
CA PHE A 9 6.72 15.60 -27.21
C PHE A 9 5.62 15.27 -26.17
N ALA A 10 4.70 14.35 -26.46
CA ALA A 10 3.55 14.09 -25.58
C ALA A 10 3.42 12.67 -25.03
N PHE A 11 4.42 11.79 -25.17
CA PHE A 11 4.29 10.37 -24.79
C PHE A 11 5.08 9.92 -23.55
N PHE A 12 5.77 10.83 -22.85
CA PHE A 12 6.55 10.47 -21.64
C PHE A 12 5.86 10.81 -20.31
N PHE A 13 4.77 11.57 -20.32
CA PHE A 13 4.09 12.00 -19.09
C PHE A 13 2.99 11.04 -18.59
N SER A 14 2.57 10.07 -19.40
CA SER A 14 1.45 9.18 -19.05
C SER A 14 1.84 7.97 -18.21
N PHE A 15 3.09 7.48 -18.32
CA PHE A 15 3.54 6.27 -17.62
C PHE A 15 3.74 6.49 -16.11
N SER A 16 4.21 7.66 -15.69
CA SER A 16 4.44 7.99 -14.27
C SER A 16 3.14 8.15 -13.49
N ALA A 17 2.10 8.71 -14.11
CA ALA A 17 0.78 8.84 -13.49
C ALA A 17 0.11 7.48 -13.27
N PHE A 18 0.22 6.56 -14.23
CA PHE A 18 -0.35 5.21 -14.13
C PHE A 18 0.35 4.38 -13.04
N ALA A 19 1.68 4.42 -12.97
CA ALA A 19 2.44 3.74 -11.93
C ALA A 19 2.14 4.30 -10.53
N GLY A 20 1.97 5.63 -10.40
CA GLY A 20 1.56 6.27 -9.15
C GLY A 20 0.15 5.87 -8.70
N LEU A 21 -0.79 5.79 -9.64
CA LEU A 21 -2.17 5.37 -9.36
C LEU A 21 -2.24 3.90 -8.91
N GLN A 22 -1.53 3.01 -9.61
CA GLN A 22 -1.47 1.60 -9.24
C GLN A 22 -0.81 1.39 -7.87
N ALA A 23 0.23 2.16 -7.54
CA ALA A 23 0.85 2.12 -6.22
C ALA A 23 -0.10 2.58 -5.11
N PHE A 24 -0.90 3.61 -5.36
CA PHE A 24 -1.93 4.07 -4.44
C PHE A 24 -3.02 3.01 -4.22
N ASP A 25 -3.58 2.45 -5.29
CA ASP A 25 -4.62 1.42 -5.20
C ASP A 25 -4.15 0.18 -4.44
N ASN A 26 -2.90 -0.26 -4.70
CA ASN A 26 -2.30 -1.36 -3.96
C ASN A 26 -2.10 -1.03 -2.47
N SER A 27 -1.80 0.22 -2.13
CA SER A 27 -1.67 0.65 -0.73
C SER A 27 -3.00 0.60 0.00
N LYS A 28 -4.07 1.07 -0.67
CA LYS A 28 -5.42 1.07 -0.11
C LYS A 28 -5.91 -0.36 0.11
N ARG A 29 -5.82 -1.21 -0.91
CA ARG A 29 -6.21 -2.63 -0.80
C ARG A 29 -5.40 -3.37 0.27
N ALA A 30 -4.10 -3.13 0.37
CA ALA A 30 -3.26 -3.70 1.42
C ALA A 30 -3.72 -3.26 2.82
N LEU A 31 -4.07 -1.99 3.00
CA LEU A 31 -4.59 -1.50 4.28
C LEU A 31 -5.91 -2.19 4.64
N ASP A 32 -6.86 -2.25 3.70
CA ASP A 32 -8.18 -2.84 3.94
C ASP A 32 -8.05 -4.30 4.39
N LEU A 33 -7.26 -5.10 3.65
CA LEU A 33 -6.98 -6.50 4.00
C LEU A 33 -6.28 -6.66 5.35
N VAL A 34 -5.32 -5.78 5.67
CA VAL A 34 -4.60 -5.85 6.94
C VAL A 34 -5.50 -5.48 8.11
N ILE A 35 -6.40 -4.49 7.94
CA ILE A 35 -7.37 -4.15 8.98
C ILE A 35 -8.33 -5.32 9.20
N GLU A 36 -8.88 -5.91 8.14
CA GLU A 36 -9.76 -7.08 8.21
C GLU A 36 -9.07 -8.23 8.96
N GLN A 37 -7.90 -8.66 8.49
CA GLN A 37 -7.10 -9.71 9.13
C GLN A 37 -6.74 -9.37 10.57
N PHE A 38 -6.41 -8.11 10.87
CA PHE A 38 -6.09 -7.69 12.23
C PHE A 38 -7.32 -7.78 13.14
N THR A 39 -8.50 -7.39 12.67
CA THR A 39 -9.74 -7.47 13.45
C THR A 39 -10.23 -8.90 13.64
N GLU A 40 -10.06 -9.79 12.65
CA GLU A 40 -10.50 -11.19 12.74
C GLU A 40 -9.59 -12.03 13.66
N ASN A 41 -8.29 -11.75 13.66
CA ASN A 41 -7.31 -12.58 14.37
C ASN A 41 -6.98 -12.08 15.79
N ASN A 42 -7.55 -10.96 16.24
CA ASN A 42 -7.25 -10.39 17.54
C ASN A 42 -8.50 -10.15 18.38
N THR A 43 -8.32 -10.12 19.70
CA THR A 43 -9.40 -9.86 20.64
C THR A 43 -9.85 -8.40 20.57
N ALA A 44 -11.09 -8.12 21.02
CA ALA A 44 -11.61 -6.76 21.13
C ALA A 44 -10.68 -5.84 21.94
N GLU A 45 -10.10 -6.35 23.05
CA GLU A 45 -9.14 -5.61 23.88
C GLU A 45 -7.91 -5.16 23.08
N MET A 46 -7.38 -6.01 22.19
CA MET A 46 -6.22 -5.66 21.37
C MET A 46 -6.58 -4.67 20.26
N ILE A 47 -7.79 -4.75 19.72
CA ILE A 47 -8.32 -3.79 18.73
C ILE A 47 -8.50 -2.41 19.36
N GLU A 48 -9.01 -2.33 20.59
CA GLU A 48 -9.15 -1.07 21.35
C GLU A 48 -7.82 -0.37 21.62
N GLN A 49 -6.71 -1.12 21.63
CA GLN A 49 -5.37 -0.55 21.75
C GLN A 49 -4.86 0.11 20.47
N TYR A 50 -5.60 0.07 19.36
CA TYR A 50 -5.23 0.74 18.12
C TYR A 50 -4.92 2.22 18.36
N ARG A 51 -3.77 2.66 17.82
CA ARG A 51 -3.32 4.06 17.90
C ARG A 51 -3.13 4.68 16.52
N ALA A 52 -2.43 3.99 15.63
CA ALA A 52 -2.07 4.52 14.32
C ALA A 52 -1.69 3.39 13.36
N VAL A 53 -1.76 3.68 12.06
CA VAL A 53 -1.23 2.83 11.01
C VAL A 53 -0.20 3.60 10.18
N LYS A 54 0.87 2.92 9.77
CA LYS A 54 1.82 3.45 8.79
C LYS A 54 1.90 2.50 7.61
N ILE A 55 1.79 3.06 6.41
CA ILE A 55 1.87 2.32 5.15
C ILE A 55 3.05 2.88 4.35
N TRP A 56 3.88 2.01 3.79
CA TRP A 56 4.95 2.42 2.89
C TRP A 56 5.34 1.31 1.93
N HIS A 57 5.85 1.71 0.77
CA HIS A 57 6.35 0.78 -0.24
C HIS A 57 7.81 0.44 0.07
N HIS A 58 8.18 -0.82 -0.11
CA HIS A 58 9.56 -1.25 -0.06
C HIS A 58 9.80 -2.32 -1.13
N ALA A 59 10.61 -1.97 -2.13
CA ALA A 59 10.81 -2.79 -3.33
C ALA A 59 9.47 -3.15 -3.99
N LYS A 60 9.10 -4.43 -4.03
CA LYS A 60 7.87 -4.94 -4.66
C LYS A 60 6.71 -5.18 -3.67
N ASN A 61 6.84 -4.69 -2.44
CA ASN A 61 5.90 -4.98 -1.36
C ASN A 61 5.31 -3.68 -0.78
N VAL A 62 4.08 -3.78 -0.29
CA VAL A 62 3.47 -2.77 0.58
C VAL A 62 3.63 -3.26 2.01
N ASN A 63 4.23 -2.44 2.88
CA ASN A 63 4.28 -2.72 4.30
C ASN A 63 3.18 -1.94 5.00
N VAL A 64 2.48 -2.59 5.91
CA VAL A 64 1.47 -1.98 6.78
C VAL A 64 1.87 -2.28 8.22
N ARG A 65 2.12 -1.26 9.02
CA ARG A 65 2.43 -1.40 10.44
C ARG A 65 1.31 -0.80 11.29
N ILE A 66 0.73 -1.63 12.15
CA ILE A 66 -0.27 -1.23 13.13
C ILE A 66 0.44 -0.94 14.46
N TYR A 67 0.29 0.27 14.96
CA TYR A 67 0.79 0.69 16.27
C TYR A 67 -0.30 0.57 17.31
N LEU A 68 0.04 -0.08 18.43
CA LEU A 68 -0.82 -0.27 19.58
C LEU A 68 -0.33 0.60 20.74
N ARG A 69 -1.22 1.00 21.64
CA ARG A 69 -0.89 1.87 22.78
C ARG A 69 0.03 1.16 23.79
N ASN A 70 -0.31 -0.07 24.15
CA ASN A 70 0.33 -0.82 25.25
C ASN A 70 0.94 -2.15 24.79
N ALA A 71 1.09 -2.36 23.48
CA ALA A 71 1.61 -3.59 22.90
C ALA A 71 2.63 -3.31 21.79
N LYS A 72 3.39 -4.35 21.40
CA LYS A 72 4.35 -4.24 20.30
C LYS A 72 3.60 -3.98 18.98
N PRO A 73 4.14 -3.13 18.09
CA PRO A 73 3.55 -2.93 16.77
C PRO A 73 3.52 -4.23 15.96
N VAL A 74 2.45 -4.45 15.22
CA VAL A 74 2.31 -5.58 14.29
C VAL A 74 2.67 -5.12 12.89
N LEU A 75 3.58 -5.83 12.23
CA LEU A 75 4.01 -5.54 10.86
C LEU A 75 3.43 -6.58 9.91
N TYR A 76 2.74 -6.10 8.89
CA TYR A 76 2.29 -6.89 7.75
C TYR A 76 3.11 -6.52 6.52
N LYS A 77 3.51 -7.53 5.77
CA LYS A 77 4.06 -7.38 4.43
C LYS A 77 3.04 -7.91 3.44
N CYS A 78 2.70 -7.10 2.45
CA CYS A 78 1.79 -7.45 1.37
C CYS A 78 2.53 -7.46 0.03
N TRP A 79 2.32 -8.48 -0.80
CA TRP A 79 3.00 -8.62 -2.08
C TRP A 79 2.16 -9.37 -3.12
N GLY A 80 2.66 -9.38 -4.36
CA GLY A 80 2.02 -10.03 -5.48
C GLY A 80 0.87 -9.22 -6.08
N ALA A 81 0.38 -9.68 -7.24
CA ALA A 81 -0.76 -9.04 -7.93
C ALA A 81 -2.08 -9.21 -7.17
N GLU A 82 -2.21 -10.32 -6.43
CA GLU A 82 -3.37 -10.64 -5.59
C GLU A 82 -3.33 -9.98 -4.21
N LEU A 83 -2.24 -9.29 -3.86
CA LEU A 83 -2.03 -8.65 -2.55
C LEU A 83 -2.19 -9.60 -1.37
N ILE A 84 -1.34 -10.63 -1.34
CA ILE A 84 -1.25 -11.55 -0.19
C ILE A 84 -0.52 -10.82 0.94
N CYS A 85 -1.12 -10.75 2.13
CA CYS A 85 -0.57 -10.10 3.31
C CYS A 85 -0.22 -11.12 4.41
N GLU A 86 0.99 -11.02 4.96
CA GLU A 86 1.47 -11.88 6.05
C GLU A 86 2.09 -11.06 7.19
N ILE A 87 1.91 -11.55 8.42
CA ILE A 87 2.54 -10.99 9.62
C ILE A 87 4.03 -11.33 9.64
N VAL A 88 4.86 -10.30 9.82
CA VAL A 88 6.30 -10.44 10.02
C VAL A 88 6.56 -10.60 11.51
N LYS A 89 7.02 -11.79 11.90
CA LYS A 89 7.44 -12.10 13.27
C LYS A 89 8.82 -11.53 13.60
#